data_AF-A0AAJ2I3H1-F1
#
_entry.id   AF-A0AAJ2I3H1-F1
#
_cell.length_a   1.000
_cell.length_b   1.000
_cell.length_c   1.000
_cell.angle_alpha   90.00
_cell.angle_beta   90.00
_cell.angle_gamma   90.00
#
_symmetry.space_group_name_H-M   'P 1'
#
loop_
_entity.id
_entity.type
_entity.pdbx_description
1 polymer ?
#
loop_
_entity_poly.entity_id
_entity_poly.type
_entity_poly.pdbx_seq_one_letter_code
_entity_poly.pdbx_strand_id
1 'polypeptide(L)'
;MKRPQKILTLGSAALLSASLLVGCGNTTQNQAPAQTDATQGAGDATGTTQDAATPDATGASPSDTASATDSASPSDSASPTRSASGSASPSGSASGVAVNGGQAAALAAVDSALAQHQGGDVVEIDYDRRADKFEVDLIADGNAHQVTVDGTGKNAQEDRADGRADEDDVAELRAASVGAKDAIKRVFESAESESGTKVLDEASLDEDDDVVRWEVELDIDNRDKEYTVNVQDGSVTAR
;
A
#
# COMPACT_ATOMS: atom_id res chain seq x y z
N MET A 1 15.86 -9.93 -20.16
CA MET A 1 14.81 -8.93 -20.39
C MET A 1 15.07 -7.79 -19.42
N LYS A 2 15.04 -6.52 -19.86
CA LYS A 2 15.23 -5.36 -18.98
C LYS A 2 13.87 -5.06 -18.34
N ARG A 3 13.76 -5.22 -17.02
CA ARG A 3 12.54 -4.89 -16.26
C ARG A 3 12.31 -3.37 -16.34
N PRO A 4 11.06 -2.89 -16.48
CA PRO A 4 10.77 -1.48 -16.31
C PRO A 4 11.14 -1.10 -14.88
N GLN A 5 12.00 -0.10 -14.71
CA GLN A 5 12.26 0.46 -13.39
C GLN A 5 10.93 0.99 -12.86
N LYS A 6 10.44 0.47 -11.72
CA LYS A 6 9.41 1.13 -10.92
C LYS A 6 9.90 2.58 -10.78
N ILE A 7 9.09 3.51 -11.26
CA ILE A 7 9.46 4.92 -11.32
C ILE A 7 9.48 5.38 -9.87
N LEU A 8 10.65 5.30 -9.24
CA LEU A 8 10.98 6.06 -8.04
C LEU A 8 10.56 7.50 -8.35
N THR A 9 9.46 7.93 -7.73
CA THR A 9 8.93 9.26 -7.93
C THR A 9 9.85 10.21 -7.17
N LEU A 10 11.02 10.48 -7.75
CA LEU A 10 11.95 11.51 -7.29
C LEU A 10 11.23 12.87 -7.36
N GLY A 11 10.53 13.20 -6.29
CA GLY A 11 9.94 14.50 -6.05
C GLY A 11 11.04 15.54 -5.80
N SER A 12 11.66 16.04 -6.88
CA SER A 12 12.56 17.18 -6.81
C SER A 12 12.49 18.04 -8.06
N ALA A 13 11.86 19.21 -7.94
CA ALA A 13 12.42 20.47 -8.43
C ALA A 13 11.55 21.66 -8.05
N ALA A 14 12.05 22.47 -7.11
CA ALA A 14 11.72 23.88 -7.01
C ALA A 14 12.10 24.60 -8.30
N LEU A 15 11.16 25.36 -8.88
CA LEU A 15 11.48 26.41 -9.86
C LEU A 15 10.98 27.75 -9.34
N LEU A 16 11.89 28.46 -8.66
CA LEU A 16 11.87 29.92 -8.69
C LEU A 16 12.12 30.36 -10.14
N SER A 17 11.17 31.06 -10.73
CA SER A 17 11.40 31.84 -11.94
C SER A 17 10.64 33.15 -11.86
N ALA A 18 11.33 34.16 -11.35
CA ALA A 18 10.98 35.55 -11.57
C ALA A 18 11.46 35.95 -12.99
N SER A 19 10.54 36.40 -13.84
CA SER A 19 10.85 37.21 -15.01
C SER A 19 9.65 38.09 -15.35
N LEU A 20 9.82 39.38 -15.07
CA LEU A 20 9.02 40.47 -15.60
C LEU A 20 9.35 40.63 -17.09
N LEU A 21 8.36 40.61 -17.99
CA LEU A 21 8.47 41.32 -19.26
C LEU A 21 7.09 41.73 -19.79
N VAL A 22 6.94 43.05 -19.92
CA VAL A 22 5.87 43.79 -20.57
C VAL A 22 5.92 43.56 -22.08
N GLY A 23 4.75 43.41 -22.73
CA GLY A 23 4.67 43.43 -24.19
C GLY A 23 3.25 43.30 -24.75
N CYS A 24 2.56 44.44 -24.90
CA CYS A 24 1.30 44.59 -25.63
C CYS A 24 1.48 44.37 -27.15
N GLY A 25 0.47 43.82 -27.82
CA GLY A 25 0.48 43.73 -29.30
C GLY A 25 -0.80 43.14 -29.90
N ASN A 26 -1.85 43.94 -29.91
CA ASN A 26 -3.17 43.67 -30.49
C ASN A 26 -3.14 43.81 -32.03
N THR A 27 -3.67 42.86 -32.82
CA THR A 27 -4.25 43.15 -34.15
C THR A 27 -5.29 42.09 -34.53
N THR A 28 -6.50 42.61 -34.77
CA THR A 28 -7.74 41.96 -35.19
C THR A 28 -7.84 41.91 -36.73
N GLN A 29 -8.76 41.06 -37.22
CA GLN A 29 -9.39 41.00 -38.56
C GLN A 29 -8.63 40.13 -39.58
N ASN A 30 -9.27 39.28 -40.40
CA ASN A 30 -10.58 39.47 -41.00
C ASN A 30 -11.20 38.18 -41.57
N GLN A 31 -12.53 38.07 -41.41
CA GLN A 31 -13.56 37.52 -42.32
C GLN A 31 -13.26 36.35 -43.29
N ALA A 32 -14.02 35.26 -43.08
CA ALA A 32 -14.65 34.41 -44.12
C ALA A 32 -15.71 35.24 -44.91
N PRO A 33 -16.26 34.84 -46.09
CA PRO A 33 -16.72 33.47 -46.41
C PRO A 33 -16.61 33.03 -47.89
N ALA A 34 -16.83 31.74 -48.17
CA ALA A 34 -17.57 31.29 -49.35
C ALA A 34 -17.99 29.82 -49.22
N GLN A 35 -19.30 29.59 -49.38
CA GLN A 35 -19.95 28.30 -49.51
C GLN A 35 -19.66 27.67 -50.87
N THR A 36 -19.65 26.34 -50.94
CA THR A 36 -20.24 25.59 -52.07
C THR A 36 -20.79 24.26 -51.55
N ASP A 37 -21.75 23.77 -52.32
CA ASP A 37 -22.92 22.99 -51.94
C ASP A 37 -22.83 21.53 -52.44
N ALA A 38 -23.70 20.69 -51.91
CA ALA A 38 -24.19 19.40 -52.41
C ALA A 38 -23.24 18.17 -52.44
N THR A 39 -23.63 17.05 -51.81
CA THR A 39 -24.65 16.11 -52.32
C THR A 39 -24.84 14.90 -51.38
N GLN A 40 -26.08 14.43 -51.34
CA GLN A 40 -26.72 13.35 -50.59
C GLN A 40 -26.12 11.94 -50.73
N GLY A 41 -26.42 11.10 -49.73
CA GLY A 41 -26.41 9.63 -49.85
C GLY A 41 -27.01 8.95 -48.61
N ALA A 42 -28.31 8.65 -48.64
CA ALA A 42 -29.05 7.89 -47.65
C ALA A 42 -29.00 6.37 -47.95
N GLY A 43 -29.10 5.53 -46.92
CA GLY A 43 -29.26 4.09 -47.04
C GLY A 43 -29.68 3.45 -45.70
N ASP A 44 -30.88 2.86 -45.72
CA ASP A 44 -31.74 2.40 -44.61
C ASP A 44 -31.62 0.87 -44.37
N ALA A 45 -32.26 0.41 -43.28
CA ALA A 45 -32.76 -0.95 -42.98
C ALA A 45 -31.72 -1.99 -42.49
N THR A 46 -31.95 -2.91 -41.53
CA THR A 46 -33.11 -3.51 -40.80
C THR A 46 -32.45 -4.40 -39.72
N GLY A 47 -32.87 -4.57 -38.45
CA GLY A 47 -34.13 -5.13 -37.94
C GLY A 47 -34.05 -6.66 -37.74
N THR A 48 -34.02 -7.16 -36.48
CA THR A 48 -34.64 -8.43 -35.92
C THR A 48 -34.00 -8.80 -34.56
N THR A 49 -34.67 -8.60 -33.41
CA THR A 49 -35.50 -9.57 -32.60
C THR A 49 -34.75 -10.73 -31.92
N GLN A 50 -34.71 -10.70 -30.58
CA GLN A 50 -34.53 -11.78 -29.60
C GLN A 50 -35.24 -11.29 -28.32
N ASP A 51 -35.92 -12.07 -27.49
CA ASP A 51 -36.44 -13.43 -27.47
C ASP A 51 -37.45 -13.41 -26.29
N ALA A 52 -38.53 -14.18 -26.38
CA ALA A 52 -39.55 -14.25 -25.33
C ALA A 52 -39.84 -15.72 -25.02
N ALA A 53 -39.52 -16.16 -23.80
CA ALA A 53 -40.16 -17.32 -23.17
C ALA A 53 -39.92 -17.35 -21.65
N THR A 54 -40.98 -17.14 -20.89
CA THR A 54 -41.27 -17.70 -19.55
C THR A 54 -42.59 -18.46 -19.76
N PRO A 55 -42.78 -19.72 -19.28
CA PRO A 55 -43.34 -19.90 -17.93
C PRO A 55 -43.11 -21.27 -17.23
N ASP A 56 -43.62 -21.31 -15.98
CA ASP A 56 -44.12 -22.48 -15.23
C ASP A 56 -43.08 -23.39 -14.55
N ALA A 57 -43.30 -24.01 -13.39
CA ALA A 57 -44.52 -24.22 -12.61
C ALA A 57 -44.17 -24.69 -11.17
N THR A 58 -45.01 -24.27 -10.22
CA THR A 58 -45.75 -25.11 -9.25
C THR A 58 -45.02 -26.11 -8.33
N GLY A 59 -45.25 -25.97 -7.01
CA GLY A 59 -45.15 -27.09 -6.06
C GLY A 59 -45.24 -26.67 -4.59
N ALA A 60 -46.43 -26.75 -3.99
CA ALA A 60 -46.72 -26.45 -2.60
C ALA A 60 -46.74 -27.71 -1.71
N SER A 61 -46.25 -27.59 -0.45
CA SER A 61 -46.70 -28.19 0.84
C SER A 61 -46.88 -29.74 0.97
N PRO A 62 -46.98 -30.36 2.18
CA PRO A 62 -46.95 -29.82 3.56
C PRO A 62 -46.06 -30.60 4.58
N SER A 63 -46.18 -30.16 5.83
CA SER A 63 -45.68 -30.64 7.13
C SER A 63 -45.55 -32.14 7.38
N ASP A 64 -44.57 -32.51 8.20
CA ASP A 64 -44.71 -33.50 9.27
C ASP A 64 -43.73 -33.19 10.42
N THR A 65 -44.26 -32.62 11.51
CA THR A 65 -43.56 -32.54 12.81
C THR A 65 -44.02 -33.72 13.64
N ALA A 66 -43.16 -34.73 13.78
CA ALA A 66 -43.33 -35.82 14.74
C ALA A 66 -42.15 -35.84 15.72
N SER A 67 -42.48 -35.66 17.00
CA SER A 67 -41.60 -35.89 18.14
C SER A 67 -41.29 -37.38 18.28
N ALA A 68 -40.02 -37.74 18.50
CA ALA A 68 -39.67 -38.85 19.39
C ALA A 68 -38.21 -38.73 19.86
N THR A 69 -38.10 -38.77 21.18
CA THR A 69 -36.94 -38.99 22.04
C THR A 69 -36.12 -40.20 21.60
N ASP A 70 -34.79 -40.09 21.59
CA ASP A 70 -33.95 -41.16 22.13
C ASP A 70 -32.56 -40.65 22.56
N SER A 71 -32.14 -41.10 23.73
CA SER A 71 -30.84 -40.85 24.34
C SER A 71 -29.93 -42.04 24.05
N ALA A 72 -28.79 -41.80 23.42
CA ALA A 72 -27.64 -42.69 23.54
C ALA A 72 -26.35 -41.92 23.26
N SER A 73 -25.58 -41.65 24.33
CA SER A 73 -24.13 -41.47 24.23
C SER A 73 -23.49 -42.80 23.79
N PRO A 74 -22.38 -42.78 23.04
CA PRO A 74 -21.11 -42.85 23.76
C PRO A 74 -19.91 -42.13 23.09
N SER A 75 -18.94 -41.86 23.98
CA SER A 75 -17.49 -41.98 23.79
C SER A 75 -16.69 -40.96 22.98
N ASP A 76 -15.72 -40.43 23.73
CA ASP A 76 -14.33 -40.16 23.35
C ASP A 76 -14.07 -39.06 22.32
N SER A 77 -13.73 -37.88 22.86
CA SER A 77 -12.69 -37.07 22.24
C SER A 77 -11.87 -36.38 23.32
N ALA A 78 -10.66 -36.89 23.47
CA ALA A 78 -9.56 -36.25 24.18
C ALA A 78 -9.37 -34.84 23.60
N SER A 79 -9.51 -33.83 24.46
CA SER A 79 -9.10 -32.46 24.14
C SER A 79 -7.58 -32.34 24.26
N PRO A 80 -6.83 -32.01 23.20
CA PRO A 80 -5.53 -31.38 23.38
C PRO A 80 -5.78 -29.87 23.50
N THR A 81 -5.99 -29.37 24.72
CA THR A 81 -5.79 -27.93 24.97
C THR A 81 -4.30 -27.67 24.96
N ARG A 82 -3.75 -27.39 23.79
CA ARG A 82 -2.44 -26.75 23.66
C ARG A 82 -2.56 -25.34 24.24
N SER A 83 -2.16 -25.19 25.49
CA SER A 83 -1.71 -23.90 26.02
C SER A 83 -0.46 -23.49 25.24
N ALA A 84 -0.66 -22.61 24.26
CA ALA A 84 0.40 -21.78 23.72
C ALA A 84 -0.08 -20.32 23.77
N SER A 85 -0.36 -19.83 24.97
CA SER A 85 -0.41 -18.40 25.23
C SER A 85 1.02 -17.92 25.51
N GLY A 86 1.85 -17.95 24.47
CA GLY A 86 3.08 -17.18 24.44
C GLY A 86 2.70 -15.72 24.24
N SER A 87 2.29 -15.05 25.31
CA SER A 87 2.22 -13.59 25.33
C SER A 87 3.65 -13.09 25.26
N ALA A 88 4.16 -12.92 24.04
CA ALA A 88 5.35 -12.14 23.81
C ALA A 88 5.00 -10.70 24.16
N SER A 89 5.26 -10.31 25.40
CA SER A 89 5.34 -8.91 25.78
C SER A 89 6.45 -8.30 24.94
N PRO A 90 6.21 -7.25 24.13
CA PRO A 90 7.31 -6.49 23.57
C PRO A 90 7.96 -5.69 24.72
N SER A 91 8.87 -6.33 25.44
CA SER A 91 9.85 -5.63 26.28
C SER A 91 10.94 -5.12 25.34
N GLY A 92 10.63 -4.04 24.64
CA GLY A 92 11.57 -3.28 23.83
C GLY A 92 11.46 -1.81 24.21
N SER A 93 11.84 -1.47 25.45
CA SER A 93 12.16 -0.07 25.73
C SER A 93 13.50 0.22 25.05
N ALA A 94 13.42 0.64 23.79
CA ALA A 94 14.53 1.30 23.13
C ALA A 94 14.89 2.52 24.01
N SER A 95 15.93 2.39 24.83
CA SER A 95 16.43 3.45 25.73
C SER A 95 17.25 4.48 24.97
N GLY A 96 16.85 4.78 23.73
CA GLY A 96 17.42 5.82 22.89
C GLY A 96 16.64 7.12 23.06
N VAL A 97 17.34 8.23 22.96
CA VAL A 97 16.68 9.53 22.77
C VAL A 97 15.87 9.45 21.48
N ALA A 98 14.60 9.85 21.49
CA ALA A 98 13.80 9.88 20.29
C ALA A 98 14.46 10.84 19.28
N VAL A 99 14.83 10.32 18.12
CA VAL A 99 15.34 11.07 16.98
C VAL A 99 14.30 11.02 15.87
N ASN A 100 14.12 12.13 15.15
CA ASN A 100 13.32 12.12 13.92
C ASN A 100 13.94 11.13 12.92
N GLY A 101 13.10 10.42 12.18
CA GLY A 101 13.57 9.34 11.31
C GLY A 101 14.02 8.06 12.03
N GLY A 102 14.21 8.09 13.36
CA GLY A 102 14.59 6.90 14.12
C GLY A 102 13.46 5.89 14.27
N GLN A 103 13.76 4.70 14.80
CA GLN A 103 12.81 3.59 14.93
C GLN A 103 11.44 4.01 15.50
N ALA A 104 11.42 4.75 16.62
CA ALA A 104 10.16 5.16 17.25
C ALA A 104 9.33 6.09 16.36
N ALA A 105 9.98 6.96 15.58
CA ALA A 105 9.31 7.86 14.65
C ALA A 105 8.80 7.09 13.43
N ALA A 106 9.60 6.20 12.83
CA ALA A 106 9.18 5.37 11.71
C ALA A 106 7.97 4.47 12.07
N LEU A 107 8.01 3.82 13.24
CA LEU A 107 6.87 3.01 13.71
C LEU A 107 5.62 3.86 13.95
N ALA A 108 5.78 5.08 14.47
CA ALA A 108 4.66 6.00 14.64
C ALA A 108 4.11 6.49 13.28
N ALA A 109 4.96 6.71 12.28
CA ALA A 109 4.55 7.13 10.94
C ALA A 109 3.67 6.07 10.28
N VAL A 110 4.08 4.79 10.35
CA VAL A 110 3.26 3.67 9.89
C VAL A 110 1.90 3.64 10.60
N ASP A 111 1.88 3.79 11.93
CA ASP A 111 0.63 3.83 12.70
C ASP A 111 -0.26 5.02 12.29
N SER A 112 0.33 6.20 12.07
CA SER A 112 -0.40 7.40 11.65
C SER A 112 -1.00 7.25 10.24
N ALA A 113 -0.29 6.60 9.32
CA ALA A 113 -0.79 6.33 7.97
C ALA A 113 -1.93 5.30 7.97
N LEU A 114 -1.76 4.17 8.67
CA LEU A 114 -2.79 3.13 8.79
C LEU A 114 -4.04 3.61 9.52
N ALA A 115 -3.92 4.63 10.38
CA ALA A 115 -5.09 5.25 11.02
C ALA A 115 -5.97 6.02 10.03
N GLN A 116 -5.42 6.51 8.91
CA GLN A 116 -6.21 7.15 7.83
C GLN A 116 -6.94 6.11 6.98
N HIS A 117 -6.32 4.94 6.79
CA HIS A 117 -6.80 3.87 5.91
C HIS A 117 -6.97 2.56 6.67
N GLN A 118 -8.09 2.45 7.41
CA GLN A 118 -8.38 1.26 8.21
C GLN A 118 -8.48 0.00 7.34
N GLY A 119 -7.73 -1.03 7.72
CA GLY A 119 -7.69 -2.30 6.98
C GLY A 119 -6.79 -2.28 5.75
N GLY A 120 -6.03 -1.21 5.53
CA GLY A 120 -4.91 -1.21 4.61
C GLY A 120 -3.64 -1.78 5.24
N ASP A 121 -2.64 -2.01 4.39
CA ASP A 121 -1.30 -2.44 4.78
C ASP A 121 -0.25 -1.62 4.02
N VAL A 122 0.87 -1.33 4.70
CA VAL A 122 1.99 -0.56 4.13
C VAL A 122 2.84 -1.44 3.22
N VAL A 123 3.20 -0.91 2.07
CA VAL A 123 4.15 -1.52 1.10
C VAL A 123 5.49 -0.79 1.08
N GLU A 124 5.51 0.51 1.39
CA GLU A 124 6.74 1.31 1.40
C GLU A 124 6.67 2.43 2.45
N ILE A 125 7.82 2.78 3.03
CA ILE A 125 8.01 3.99 3.83
C ILE A 125 9.41 4.57 3.58
N ASP A 126 9.45 5.83 3.16
CA ASP A 126 10.67 6.63 2.96
C ASP A 126 10.72 7.77 3.99
N TYR A 127 11.90 8.10 4.50
CA TYR A 127 12.15 9.28 5.32
C TYR A 127 13.02 10.32 4.60
N ASP A 128 12.39 11.37 4.09
CA ASP A 128 13.10 12.54 3.57
C ASP A 128 13.68 13.38 4.71
N ARG A 129 14.95 13.11 5.03
CA ARG A 129 15.72 13.85 6.06
C ARG A 129 15.88 15.34 5.79
N ARG A 130 15.74 15.80 4.55
CA ARG A 130 15.87 17.23 4.19
C ARG A 130 14.57 17.97 4.48
N ALA A 131 13.44 17.33 4.21
CA ALA A 131 12.12 17.87 4.48
C ALA A 131 11.58 17.50 5.88
N ASP A 132 12.26 16.60 6.60
CA ASP A 132 11.87 16.11 7.93
C ASP A 132 10.45 15.52 7.92
N LYS A 133 10.21 14.59 6.98
CA LYS A 133 8.92 13.93 6.76
C LYS A 133 9.11 12.46 6.37
N PHE A 134 8.12 11.64 6.66
CA PHE A 134 7.94 10.33 6.07
C PHE A 134 6.93 10.39 4.93
N GLU A 135 7.16 9.62 3.88
CA GLU A 135 6.17 9.27 2.87
C GLU A 135 5.85 7.78 3.06
N VAL A 136 4.58 7.44 3.28
CA VAL A 136 4.14 6.08 3.56
C VAL A 136 3.14 5.64 2.50
N ASP A 137 3.53 4.67 1.69
CA ASP A 137 2.67 4.09 0.67
C ASP A 137 1.99 2.82 1.20
N LEU A 138 0.67 2.76 1.03
CA LEU A 138 -0.16 1.68 1.51
C LEU A 138 -1.23 1.29 0.52
N ILE A 139 -1.68 0.04 0.62
CA ILE A 139 -2.79 -0.49 -0.17
C ILE A 139 -4.00 -0.64 0.75
N ALA A 140 -5.10 0.01 0.39
CA ALA A 140 -6.38 -0.10 1.09
C ALA A 140 -7.53 -0.24 0.07
N ASP A 141 -8.43 -1.20 0.30
CA ASP A 141 -9.55 -1.49 -0.61
C ASP A 141 -9.13 -1.68 -2.08
N GLY A 142 -7.92 -2.20 -2.31
CA GLY A 142 -7.34 -2.42 -3.65
C GLY A 142 -6.84 -1.15 -4.35
N ASN A 143 -6.73 -0.02 -3.64
CA ASN A 143 -6.19 1.22 -4.14
C ASN A 143 -4.87 1.55 -3.43
N ALA A 144 -3.96 2.20 -4.13
CA ALA A 144 -2.73 2.74 -3.59
C ALA A 144 -2.99 4.14 -3.01
N HIS A 145 -2.40 4.39 -1.85
CA HIS A 145 -2.47 5.65 -1.14
C HIS A 145 -1.07 6.03 -0.64
N GLN A 146 -0.72 7.30 -0.76
CA GLN A 146 0.45 7.88 -0.15
C GLN A 146 0.04 8.83 0.98
N VAL A 147 0.58 8.59 2.17
CA VAL A 147 0.39 9.46 3.34
C VAL A 147 1.71 10.10 3.73
N THR A 148 1.75 11.44 3.72
CA THR A 148 2.89 12.19 4.26
C THR A 148 2.70 12.40 5.76
N VAL A 149 3.71 12.05 6.56
CA VAL A 149 3.75 12.24 8.01
C VAL A 149 4.95 13.10 8.39
N ASP A 150 4.87 13.91 9.44
CA ASP A 150 6.05 14.63 9.94
C ASP A 150 7.17 13.69 10.41
N GLY A 151 8.40 14.20 10.53
CA GLY A 151 9.57 13.42 10.91
C GLY A 151 9.54 12.84 12.33
N THR A 152 8.57 13.25 13.16
CA THR A 152 8.29 12.61 14.45
C THR A 152 7.40 11.37 14.33
N GLY A 153 6.78 11.18 13.17
CA GLY A 153 5.84 10.12 12.84
C GLY A 153 4.44 10.31 13.39
N LYS A 154 4.08 11.49 13.92
CA LYS A 154 2.84 11.66 14.71
C LYS A 154 1.75 12.45 14.00
N ASN A 155 2.12 13.30 13.06
CA ASN A 155 1.17 14.19 12.40
C ASN A 155 1.11 13.87 10.91
N ALA A 156 0.05 13.20 10.48
CA ALA A 156 -0.26 13.07 9.06
C ALA A 156 -0.63 14.44 8.48
N GLN A 157 0.01 14.82 7.38
CA GLN A 157 -0.08 16.14 6.75
C GLN A 157 -0.84 16.10 5.44
N GLU A 158 -0.63 15.04 4.65
CA GLU A 158 -1.25 14.84 3.35
C GLU A 158 -1.65 13.37 3.18
N ASP A 159 -2.76 13.14 2.50
CA ASP A 159 -3.25 11.83 2.11
C ASP A 159 -3.71 11.92 0.65
N ARG A 160 -3.04 11.16 -0.21
CA ARG A 160 -3.24 11.18 -1.65
C ARG A 160 -3.60 9.78 -2.10
N ALA A 161 -4.71 9.66 -2.83
CA ALA A 161 -5.04 8.44 -3.57
C ALA A 161 -4.33 8.46 -4.93
N ASP A 162 -3.59 7.40 -5.23
CA ASP A 162 -2.88 7.25 -6.50
C ASP A 162 -3.57 6.32 -7.50
N GLY A 163 -4.75 5.80 -7.12
CA GLY A 163 -5.60 5.00 -7.97
C GLY A 163 -5.55 3.53 -7.58
N ARG A 164 -5.76 2.63 -8.54
CA ARG A 164 -5.66 1.19 -8.23
C ARG A 164 -4.21 0.85 -7.90
N ALA A 165 -4.03 0.00 -6.90
CA ALA A 165 -2.73 -0.58 -6.62
C ALA A 165 -2.28 -1.47 -7.79
N ASP A 166 -0.97 -1.51 -8.03
CA ASP A 166 -0.38 -2.35 -9.05
C ASP A 166 -0.51 -3.83 -8.65
N GLU A 167 -0.67 -4.71 -9.65
CA GLU A 167 -0.91 -6.13 -9.39
C GLU A 167 0.28 -6.81 -8.69
N ASP A 168 1.49 -6.33 -8.97
CA ASP A 168 2.73 -6.81 -8.35
C ASP A 168 2.76 -6.45 -6.85
N ASP A 169 2.53 -5.19 -6.48
CA ASP A 169 2.49 -4.77 -5.07
C ASP A 169 1.40 -5.51 -4.28
N VAL A 170 0.23 -5.73 -4.90
CA VAL A 170 -0.85 -6.52 -4.31
C VAL A 170 -0.44 -7.99 -4.12
N ALA A 171 0.34 -8.55 -5.04
CA ALA A 171 0.84 -9.92 -4.96
C ALA A 171 1.93 -10.06 -3.90
N GLU A 172 2.89 -9.14 -3.86
CA GLU A 172 3.95 -9.03 -2.86
C GLU A 172 3.37 -8.93 -1.45
N LEU A 173 2.42 -8.01 -1.25
CA LEU A 173 1.73 -7.81 0.02
C LEU A 173 0.97 -9.07 0.47
N ARG A 174 0.31 -9.77 -0.47
CA ARG A 174 -0.38 -11.04 -0.16
C ARG A 174 0.59 -12.16 0.22
N ALA A 175 1.80 -12.14 -0.31
CA ALA A 175 2.83 -13.12 0.03
C ALA A 175 3.44 -12.85 1.41
N ALA A 176 3.35 -11.62 1.93
CA ALA A 176 4.00 -11.24 3.18
C ALA A 176 3.20 -11.61 4.44
N SER A 177 3.84 -12.38 5.34
CA SER A 177 3.34 -12.60 6.71
C SER A 177 3.91 -11.58 7.70
N VAL A 178 5.05 -10.99 7.37
CA VAL A 178 5.73 -9.93 8.15
C VAL A 178 5.37 -8.59 7.51
N GLY A 179 4.71 -7.71 8.28
CA GLY A 179 4.41 -6.35 7.83
C GLY A 179 5.53 -5.33 8.11
N ALA A 180 5.40 -4.13 7.54
CA ALA A 180 6.41 -3.06 7.59
C ALA A 180 6.95 -2.77 9.01
N LYS A 181 6.06 -2.58 10.00
CA LYS A 181 6.46 -2.29 11.39
C LYS A 181 7.39 -3.35 11.96
N ASP A 182 7.06 -4.60 11.66
CA ASP A 182 7.74 -5.77 12.17
C ASP A 182 9.09 -5.97 11.49
N ALA A 183 9.20 -5.65 10.20
CA ALA A 183 10.46 -5.61 9.45
C ALA A 183 11.38 -4.49 9.98
N ILE A 184 10.88 -3.25 10.06
CA ILE A 184 11.62 -2.09 10.59
C ILE A 184 12.15 -2.39 11.98
N LYS A 185 11.29 -2.86 12.89
CA LYS A 185 11.69 -3.18 14.27
C LYS A 185 12.85 -4.18 14.31
N ARG A 186 12.76 -5.28 13.54
CA ARG A 186 13.80 -6.32 13.51
C ARG A 186 15.11 -5.81 12.92
N VAL A 187 15.06 -4.91 11.95
CA VAL A 187 16.27 -4.31 11.35
C VAL A 187 16.97 -3.38 12.35
N PHE A 188 16.22 -2.52 13.04
CA PHE A 188 16.80 -1.70 14.10
C PHE A 188 17.38 -2.54 15.25
N GLU A 189 16.71 -3.63 15.65
CA GLU A 189 17.24 -4.61 16.61
C GLU A 189 18.53 -5.26 16.11
N SER A 190 18.58 -5.70 14.85
CA SER A 190 19.79 -6.25 14.23
C SER A 190 20.94 -5.25 14.15
N ALA A 191 20.62 -3.96 14.03
CA ALA A 191 21.60 -2.88 13.95
C ALA A 191 22.09 -2.40 15.33
N GLU A 192 21.55 -2.87 16.46
CA GLU A 192 21.92 -2.38 17.80
C GLU A 192 23.43 -2.47 18.10
N SER A 193 24.14 -3.46 17.54
CA SER A 193 25.59 -3.59 17.68
C SER A 193 26.38 -2.54 16.91
N GLU A 194 25.78 -1.90 15.90
CA GLU A 194 26.42 -0.85 15.13
C GLU A 194 26.48 0.43 15.99
N SER A 195 27.64 1.08 16.00
CA SER A 195 27.78 2.38 16.67
C SER A 195 27.29 3.50 15.75
N GLY A 196 26.65 4.51 16.35
CA GLY A 196 26.14 5.67 15.61
C GLY A 196 24.64 5.87 15.74
N THR A 197 24.19 7.03 15.28
CA THR A 197 22.77 7.36 15.15
C THR A 197 22.20 6.60 13.98
N LYS A 198 21.06 5.94 14.18
CA LYS A 198 20.38 5.14 13.16
C LYS A 198 19.07 5.81 12.82
N VAL A 199 18.91 6.09 11.54
CA VAL A 199 17.71 6.68 10.96
C VAL A 199 17.26 5.75 9.84
N LEU A 200 15.95 5.54 9.71
CA LEU A 200 15.39 4.88 8.54
C LEU A 200 15.66 5.79 7.35
N ASP A 201 16.19 5.27 6.26
CA ASP A 201 16.12 5.93 4.95
C ASP A 201 14.87 5.41 4.24
N GLU A 202 14.79 4.10 4.01
CA GLU A 202 13.66 3.45 3.33
C GLU A 202 13.33 2.08 3.94
N ALA A 203 12.07 1.65 3.86
CA ALA A 203 11.67 0.25 3.93
C ALA A 203 10.62 -0.06 2.88
N SER A 204 10.93 -0.93 1.92
CA SER A 204 10.06 -1.33 0.81
C SER A 204 9.87 -2.84 0.75
N LEU A 205 8.65 -3.27 0.44
CA LEU A 205 8.33 -4.65 0.13
C LEU A 205 8.52 -4.83 -1.37
N ASP A 206 9.46 -5.67 -1.80
CA ASP A 206 9.74 -5.86 -3.21
C ASP A 206 10.11 -7.32 -3.54
N GLU A 207 10.03 -7.65 -4.83
CA GLU A 207 10.44 -8.95 -5.37
C GLU A 207 11.74 -8.86 -6.18
N ASP A 208 12.81 -9.40 -5.59
CA ASP A 208 14.09 -9.62 -6.28
C ASP A 208 14.35 -11.11 -6.48
N ASP A 209 14.69 -11.50 -7.71
CA ASP A 209 14.94 -12.89 -8.14
C ASP A 209 13.85 -13.90 -7.69
N ASP A 210 12.57 -13.58 -7.91
CA ASP A 210 11.39 -14.37 -7.53
C ASP A 210 11.24 -14.59 -6.00
N VAL A 211 11.90 -13.76 -5.19
CA VAL A 211 11.86 -13.81 -3.72
C VAL A 211 11.41 -12.47 -3.16
N VAL A 212 10.14 -12.42 -2.76
CA VAL A 212 9.56 -11.30 -2.01
C VAL A 212 10.26 -11.14 -0.67
N ARG A 213 10.72 -9.93 -0.37
CA ARG A 213 11.42 -9.57 0.86
C ARG A 213 11.12 -8.12 1.22
N TRP A 214 11.28 -7.77 2.49
CA TRP A 214 11.48 -6.35 2.81
C TRP A 214 12.93 -5.99 2.56
N GLU A 215 13.18 -4.90 1.87
CA GLU A 215 14.46 -4.21 1.80
C GLU A 215 14.36 -2.99 2.71
N VAL A 216 15.29 -2.86 3.66
CA VAL A 216 15.27 -1.81 4.68
C VAL A 216 16.64 -1.17 4.73
N GLU A 217 16.70 0.12 4.44
CA GLU A 217 17.91 0.90 4.46
C GLU A 217 17.95 1.78 5.72
N LEU A 218 19.08 1.73 6.42
CA LEU A 218 19.38 2.62 7.53
C LEU A 218 20.51 3.56 7.15
N ASP A 219 20.32 4.85 7.39
CA ASP A 219 21.42 5.80 7.52
C ASP A 219 22.03 5.66 8.92
N ILE A 220 23.30 5.22 8.97
CA ILE A 220 24.10 5.11 10.19
C ILE A 220 25.29 6.09 10.15
N ASP A 221 25.09 7.27 10.74
CA ASP A 221 26.03 8.40 10.74
C ASP A 221 26.44 8.85 9.31
N ASN A 222 25.48 9.01 8.40
CA ASN A 222 25.63 9.31 6.97
C ASN A 222 26.28 8.18 6.17
N ARG A 223 26.05 6.94 6.58
CA ARG A 223 26.43 5.75 5.82
C ARG A 223 25.23 4.84 5.69
N ASP A 224 24.92 4.58 4.44
CA ASP A 224 23.84 3.73 4.03
C ASP A 224 24.17 2.27 4.34
N LYS A 225 23.22 1.57 4.96
CA LYS A 225 23.32 0.15 5.20
C LYS A 225 21.98 -0.53 4.97
N GLU A 226 21.99 -1.44 4.02
CA GLU A 226 20.82 -2.19 3.60
C GLU A 226 20.71 -3.52 4.36
N TYR A 227 19.47 -3.86 4.69
CA TYR A 227 19.07 -5.10 5.32
C TYR A 227 17.92 -5.69 4.53
N THR A 228 17.90 -7.01 4.43
CA THR A 228 16.76 -7.75 3.89
C THR A 228 16.06 -8.51 5.01
N VAL A 229 14.74 -8.50 5.01
CA VAL A 229 13.91 -9.27 5.96
C VAL A 229 13.05 -10.27 5.19
N ASN A 230 13.16 -11.54 5.57
CA ASN A 230 12.31 -12.59 5.02
C ASN A 230 10.85 -12.36 5.44
N VAL A 231 9.95 -12.31 4.46
CA VAL A 231 8.54 -11.97 4.70
C VAL A 231 7.72 -13.07 5.37
N GLN A 232 8.27 -14.28 5.55
CA GLN A 232 7.60 -15.40 6.22
C GLN A 232 8.02 -15.54 7.68
N ASP A 233 9.32 -15.53 7.96
CA ASP A 233 9.85 -15.80 9.30
C ASP A 233 10.47 -14.59 9.99
N GLY A 234 10.64 -13.48 9.27
CA GLY A 234 11.24 -12.26 9.79
C GLY A 234 12.75 -12.34 10.00
N SER A 235 13.44 -13.34 9.46
CA SER A 235 14.90 -13.40 9.54
C SER A 235 15.54 -12.21 8.82
N VAL A 236 16.52 -11.58 9.47
CA VAL A 236 17.22 -10.38 8.96
C VAL A 236 18.60 -10.77 8.44
N THR A 237 18.96 -10.28 7.25
CA THR A 237 20.30 -10.40 6.66
C THR A 237 20.79 -9.02 6.21
N ALA A 238 21.94 -8.58 6.73
CA ALA A 238 22.60 -7.37 6.24
C ALA A 238 23.25 -7.60 4.87
N ARG A 239 23.24 -6.59 4.00
CA ARG A 239 23.87 -6.62 2.67
C ARG A 239 25.19 -5.83 2.65
#